data_AF-A0A4V1LEE5-F1
#
_entry.id   AF-A0A4V1LEE5-F1
#
_cell.length_a   1.000
_cell.length_b   1.000
_cell.length_c   1.000
_cell.angle_alpha   90.00
_cell.angle_beta   90.00
_cell.angle_gamma   90.00
#
_symmetry.space_group_name_H-M   'P 1'
#
loop_
_entity.id
_entity.type
_entity.pdbx_description
1 polymer ?
#
loop_
_entity_poly.entity_id
_entity_poly.type
_entity_poly.pdbx_seq_one_letter_code
_entity_poly.pdbx_strand_id
1 'polypeptide(L)'
;MQQRIIWDILLKIRKSVKSNFTFIMKDRRYCIMKLNTIFKEFFMIIIALFSISSIIFVCLIFIFHFNNVYMGPGVNDFILPLRDSTYELSRSSIQMTCINKYIENNPVAIISPTVNKIDFDDTFIIIEQNPIQNENNTDKFKYWIIDMNKELEYGPFEEDEFNLKKLELNLNDNLKLKDIDDFKNNKTSKK
;
A
#
# COMPACT_ATOMS: atom_id res chain seq x y z
N MET A 1 -27.92 37.47 -92.44
CA MET A 1 -28.31 36.12 -91.94
C MET A 1 -27.22 35.49 -91.08
N GLN A 2 -25.95 35.50 -91.50
CA GLN A 2 -24.82 34.90 -90.73
C GLN A 2 -24.61 35.47 -89.31
N GLN A 3 -24.80 36.78 -89.09
CA GLN A 3 -24.60 37.38 -87.77
C GLN A 3 -25.61 36.90 -86.70
N ARG A 4 -26.85 36.55 -87.09
CA ARG A 4 -27.85 36.02 -86.15
C ARG A 4 -27.47 34.61 -85.69
N ILE A 5 -26.98 33.78 -86.60
CA ILE A 5 -26.56 32.41 -86.31
C ILE A 5 -25.38 32.40 -85.32
N ILE A 6 -24.40 33.29 -85.52
CA ILE A 6 -23.26 33.42 -84.61
C ILE A 6 -23.72 33.86 -83.21
N TRP A 7 -24.68 34.79 -83.14
CA TRP A 7 -25.20 35.25 -81.86
C TRP A 7 -26.00 34.14 -81.14
N ASP A 8 -26.83 33.37 -81.84
CA ASP A 8 -27.56 32.26 -81.22
C ASP A 8 -26.62 31.18 -80.67
N ILE A 9 -25.52 30.89 -81.39
CA ILE A 9 -24.48 29.95 -80.92
C ILE A 9 -23.79 30.47 -79.66
N LEU A 10 -23.38 31.75 -79.64
CA LEU A 10 -22.72 32.36 -78.48
C LEU A 10 -23.64 32.41 -77.25
N LEU A 11 -24.94 32.69 -77.43
CA LEU A 11 -25.93 32.63 -76.35
C LEU A 11 -26.10 31.23 -75.78
N LYS A 12 -26.08 30.20 -76.64
CA LYS A 12 -26.20 28.80 -76.22
C LYS A 12 -24.97 28.33 -75.45
N ILE A 13 -23.78 28.69 -75.92
CA ILE A 13 -22.51 28.43 -75.21
C ILE A 13 -22.51 29.13 -73.84
N ARG A 14 -22.88 30.41 -73.78
CA ARG A 14 -22.94 31.16 -72.52
C ARG A 14 -23.91 30.55 -71.52
N LYS A 15 -25.10 30.11 -71.96
CA LYS A 15 -26.07 29.42 -71.09
C LYS A 15 -25.53 28.08 -70.61
N SER A 16 -24.91 27.29 -71.48
CA SER A 16 -24.30 25.98 -71.13
C SER A 16 -23.18 26.12 -70.09
N VAL A 17 -22.25 27.06 -70.29
CA VAL A 17 -21.15 27.33 -69.35
C VAL A 17 -21.68 27.81 -67.98
N LYS A 18 -22.68 28.71 -67.97
CA LYS A 18 -23.30 29.19 -66.72
C LYS A 18 -24.04 28.06 -65.98
N SER A 19 -24.70 27.16 -66.70
CA SER A 19 -25.38 25.99 -66.13
C SER A 19 -24.40 24.99 -65.51
N ASN A 20 -23.30 24.66 -66.20
CA ASN A 20 -22.29 23.74 -65.67
C ASN A 20 -21.57 24.32 -64.43
N PHE A 21 -21.25 25.62 -64.44
CA PHE A 21 -20.60 26.25 -63.29
C PHE A 21 -21.49 26.29 -62.04
N THR A 22 -22.79 26.54 -62.22
CA THR A 22 -23.75 26.54 -61.10
C THR A 22 -23.99 25.14 -60.55
N PHE A 23 -23.99 24.10 -61.40
CA PHE A 23 -24.09 22.70 -60.97
C PHE A 23 -22.88 22.28 -60.12
N ILE A 24 -21.65 22.55 -60.60
CA ILE A 24 -20.40 22.25 -59.89
C ILE A 24 -20.31 22.99 -58.54
N MET A 25 -20.75 24.26 -58.49
CA MET A 25 -20.78 25.05 -57.26
C MET A 25 -21.82 24.53 -56.24
N LYS A 26 -22.98 24.06 -56.70
CA LYS A 26 -24.02 23.48 -55.84
C LYS A 26 -23.56 22.17 -55.23
N ASP A 27 -22.86 21.34 -56.01
CA ASP A 27 -22.29 20.07 -55.57
C ASP A 27 -21.16 20.27 -54.55
N ARG A 28 -20.27 21.25 -54.78
CA ARG A 28 -19.23 21.63 -53.80
C ARG A 28 -19.80 22.10 -52.46
N ARG A 29 -20.83 22.96 -52.48
CA ARG A 29 -21.49 23.43 -51.25
C ARG A 29 -22.17 22.28 -50.50
N TYR A 30 -22.80 21.36 -51.22
CA TYR A 30 -23.39 20.17 -50.63
C TYR A 30 -22.33 19.25 -49.99
N CYS A 31 -21.21 18.99 -50.69
CA CYS A 31 -20.09 18.23 -50.14
C CYS A 31 -19.48 18.87 -48.89
N ILE A 32 -19.26 20.19 -48.89
CA ILE A 32 -18.75 20.92 -47.71
C ILE A 32 -19.75 20.84 -46.55
N MET A 33 -21.05 21.01 -46.81
CA MET A 33 -22.08 20.89 -45.78
C MET A 33 -22.10 19.47 -45.17
N LYS A 34 -22.07 18.43 -46.01
CA LYS A 34 -22.05 17.03 -45.56
C LYS A 34 -20.77 16.69 -44.79
N LEU A 35 -19.62 17.18 -45.24
CA LEU A 35 -18.34 17.00 -44.55
C LEU A 35 -18.36 17.69 -43.17
N ASN A 36 -18.90 18.90 -43.07
CA ASN A 36 -19.06 19.61 -41.80
C ASN A 36 -20.01 18.88 -40.84
N THR A 37 -21.09 18.27 -41.35
CA THR A 37 -21.99 17.45 -40.53
C THR A 37 -21.27 16.23 -39.98
N ILE A 38 -20.55 15.49 -40.83
CA ILE A 38 -19.75 14.32 -40.42
C ILE A 38 -18.69 14.71 -39.39
N PHE A 39 -18.00 15.83 -39.60
CA PHE A 39 -16.99 16.33 -38.67
C PHE A 39 -17.59 16.68 -37.31
N LYS A 40 -18.78 17.31 -37.27
CA LYS A 40 -19.49 17.61 -36.03
C LYS A 40 -19.90 16.33 -35.29
N GLU A 41 -20.45 15.34 -35.99
CA GLU A 41 -20.81 14.05 -35.39
C GLU A 41 -19.59 13.35 -34.80
N PHE A 42 -18.48 13.31 -35.54
CA PHE A 42 -17.22 12.73 -35.07
C PHE A 42 -16.66 13.45 -33.83
N PHE A 43 -16.69 14.78 -33.82
CA PHE A 43 -16.25 15.58 -32.69
C PHE A 43 -17.09 15.34 -31.43
N MET A 44 -18.42 15.20 -31.58
CA MET A 44 -19.33 14.87 -30.48
C MET A 44 -19.02 13.49 -29.87
N ILE A 45 -18.69 12.49 -30.71
CA ILE A 45 -18.29 11.15 -30.24
C ILE A 45 -17.01 11.23 -29.41
N ILE A 46 -16.01 12.00 -29.87
CA ILE A 46 -14.76 12.18 -29.13
C ILE A 46 -15.00 12.80 -27.75
N ILE A 47 -15.81 13.86 -27.67
CA ILE A 47 -16.15 14.51 -26.38
C ILE A 47 -16.83 13.51 -25.43
N ALA A 48 -17.75 12.69 -25.94
CA ALA A 48 -18.43 11.68 -25.13
C ALA A 48 -17.45 10.64 -24.57
N LEU A 49 -16.49 10.17 -25.36
CA LEU A 49 -15.47 9.21 -24.92
C LEU A 49 -14.55 9.80 -23.85
N PHE A 50 -14.11 11.06 -24.00
CA PHE A 50 -13.33 11.75 -22.97
C PHE A 50 -14.11 11.90 -21.66
N SER A 51 -15.41 12.19 -21.75
CA SER A 51 -16.28 12.32 -20.58
C SER A 51 -16.38 11.00 -19.82
N ILE A 52 -16.59 9.88 -20.52
CA ILE A 52 -16.66 8.54 -19.92
C ILE A 52 -15.30 8.16 -19.30
N SER A 53 -14.21 8.41 -20.00
CA SER A 53 -12.86 8.13 -19.49
C SER A 53 -12.56 8.91 -18.21
N SER A 54 -12.99 10.17 -18.13
CA SER A 54 -12.80 11.01 -16.93
C SER A 54 -13.57 10.44 -15.75
N ILE A 55 -14.81 9.99 -15.95
CA ILE A 55 -15.61 9.35 -14.89
C ILE A 55 -14.93 8.10 -14.37
N ILE A 56 -14.44 7.21 -15.27
CA ILE A 56 -13.73 5.99 -14.88
C ILE A 56 -12.47 6.34 -14.06
N PHE A 57 -11.70 7.34 -14.49
CA PHE A 57 -10.50 7.78 -13.79
C PHE A 57 -10.81 8.30 -12.38
N VAL A 58 -11.86 9.12 -12.23
CA VAL A 58 -12.32 9.60 -10.91
C VAL A 58 -12.78 8.43 -10.04
N CYS A 59 -13.54 7.47 -10.59
CA CYS A 59 -13.93 6.26 -9.86
C CYS A 59 -12.72 5.44 -9.40
N LEU A 60 -11.67 5.31 -10.22
CA LEU A 60 -10.44 4.64 -9.82
C LEU A 60 -9.73 5.37 -8.68
N ILE A 61 -9.61 6.70 -8.74
CA ILE A 61 -9.04 7.49 -7.63
C ILE A 61 -9.83 7.26 -6.34
N PHE A 62 -11.17 7.26 -6.43
CA PHE A 62 -12.01 6.97 -5.26
C PHE A 62 -11.79 5.54 -4.76
N ILE A 63 -11.69 4.54 -5.64
CA ILE A 63 -11.35 3.17 -5.23
C ILE A 63 -9.99 3.13 -4.53
N PHE A 64 -8.96 3.82 -5.04
CA PHE A 64 -7.65 3.87 -4.38
C PHE A 64 -7.67 4.64 -3.05
N HIS A 65 -8.40 5.74 -2.96
CA HIS A 65 -8.53 6.52 -1.72
C HIS A 65 -9.36 5.80 -0.66
N PHE A 66 -10.45 5.12 -1.05
CA PHE A 66 -11.24 4.31 -0.13
C PHE A 66 -10.58 2.96 0.18
N ASN A 67 -9.73 2.43 -0.72
CA ASN A 67 -8.93 1.22 -0.47
C ASN A 67 -7.63 1.48 0.30
N ASN A 68 -7.32 2.73 0.67
CA ASN A 68 -6.52 2.99 1.88
C ASN A 68 -7.36 2.69 3.14
N VAL A 69 -8.09 1.58 3.12
CA VAL A 69 -8.52 0.88 4.32
C VAL A 69 -7.23 0.53 5.02
N TYR A 70 -7.02 1.13 6.18
CA TYR A 70 -6.04 0.65 7.15
C TYR A 70 -6.18 -0.87 7.22
N MET A 71 -5.22 -1.60 6.63
CA MET A 71 -5.18 -3.04 6.82
C MET A 71 -5.06 -3.22 8.32
N GLY A 72 -6.15 -3.70 8.93
CA GLY A 72 -6.21 -3.95 10.35
C GLY A 72 -5.12 -4.95 10.75
N PRO A 73 -4.91 -5.13 12.07
CA PRO A 73 -3.91 -6.07 12.57
C PRO A 73 -4.06 -7.42 11.86
N GLY A 74 -2.96 -7.92 11.32
CA GLY A 74 -2.88 -9.23 10.70
C GLY A 74 -3.31 -10.32 11.69
N VAL A 75 -3.66 -11.50 11.18
CA VAL A 75 -4.09 -12.65 12.01
C VAL A 75 -3.04 -13.11 13.05
N ASN A 76 -1.82 -12.61 12.95
CA ASN A 76 -0.71 -12.92 13.84
C ASN A 76 -0.34 -11.74 14.75
N ASP A 77 -1.03 -10.62 14.62
CA ASP A 77 -0.70 -9.42 15.33
C ASP A 77 -1.28 -9.51 16.75
N PHE A 78 -0.45 -9.22 17.73
CA PHE A 78 -0.89 -9.14 19.11
C PHE A 78 0.00 -8.22 19.92
N ILE A 79 -0.60 -7.63 20.95
CA ILE A 79 0.11 -6.89 21.99
C ILE A 79 -0.17 -7.62 23.29
N LEU A 80 0.85 -8.09 23.98
CA LEU A 80 0.75 -8.72 25.29
C LEU A 80 1.36 -7.78 26.33
N PRO A 81 0.55 -7.17 27.22
CA PRO A 81 1.11 -6.38 28.30
C PRO A 81 1.89 -7.31 29.25
N LEU A 82 3.09 -6.86 29.61
CA LEU A 82 3.98 -7.48 30.59
C LEU A 82 3.94 -6.58 31.83
N ARG A 83 3.98 -7.18 33.03
CA ARG A 83 3.95 -6.54 34.38
C ARG A 83 3.34 -5.13 34.44
N ASP A 84 2.13 -5.00 34.98
CA ASP A 84 1.44 -3.72 35.18
C ASP A 84 1.34 -2.82 33.93
N SER A 85 1.59 -3.36 32.73
CA SER A 85 1.59 -2.67 31.43
C SER A 85 2.69 -1.61 31.26
N THR A 86 3.76 -1.63 32.08
CA THR A 86 4.96 -0.79 31.83
C THR A 86 5.79 -1.32 30.66
N TYR A 87 5.71 -2.62 30.41
CA TYR A 87 6.34 -3.30 29.29
C TYR A 87 5.27 -3.99 28.44
N GLU A 88 5.56 -4.21 27.16
CA GLU A 88 4.71 -5.03 26.30
C GLU A 88 5.55 -5.84 25.32
N LEU A 89 5.06 -7.04 25.03
CA LEU A 89 5.49 -7.82 23.88
C LEU A 89 4.56 -7.47 22.72
N SER A 90 5.10 -6.85 21.69
CA SER A 90 4.35 -6.45 20.51
C SER A 90 4.80 -7.26 19.31
N ARG A 91 3.84 -7.83 18.58
CA ARG A 91 4.06 -8.53 17.33
C ARG A 91 3.20 -7.90 16.25
N SER A 92 3.84 -7.23 15.29
CA SER A 92 3.17 -6.70 14.09
C SER A 92 3.36 -7.61 12.87
N SER A 93 4.29 -8.57 12.97
CA SER A 93 4.48 -9.67 12.01
C SER A 93 5.37 -10.75 12.64
N ILE A 94 5.51 -11.91 11.98
CA ILE A 94 6.42 -12.98 12.43
C ILE A 94 7.87 -12.47 12.56
N GLN A 95 8.27 -11.52 11.71
CA GLN A 95 9.62 -10.95 11.68
C GLN A 95 9.75 -9.69 12.55
N MET A 96 8.62 -9.15 13.04
CA MET A 96 8.55 -7.89 13.77
C MET A 96 7.91 -8.12 15.15
N THR A 97 8.59 -8.95 15.95
CA THR A 97 8.29 -9.14 17.37
C THR A 97 9.32 -8.38 18.21
N CYS A 98 8.88 -7.45 19.06
CA CYS A 98 9.72 -6.61 19.90
C CYS A 98 9.21 -6.52 21.34
N ILE A 99 10.11 -6.14 22.25
CA ILE A 99 9.74 -5.70 23.61
C ILE A 99 9.77 -4.20 23.65
N ASN A 100 8.65 -3.60 24.02
CA ASN A 100 8.54 -2.16 24.21
C ASN A 100 8.46 -1.83 25.71
N LYS A 101 9.02 -0.68 26.08
CA LYS A 101 8.83 -0.04 27.38
C LYS A 101 8.04 1.25 27.17
N TYR A 102 7.03 1.50 28.00
CA TYR A 102 6.29 2.76 27.95
C TYR A 102 7.10 3.87 28.63
N ILE A 103 7.46 4.90 27.87
CA ILE A 103 8.12 6.11 28.37
C ILE A 103 7.20 7.27 28.02
N GLU A 104 6.69 7.98 29.04
CA GLU A 104 5.75 9.11 28.86
C GLU A 104 4.52 8.73 28.00
N ASN A 105 3.96 7.54 28.23
CA ASN A 105 2.85 6.94 27.46
C ASN A 105 3.15 6.60 26.00
N ASN A 106 4.41 6.65 25.56
CA ASN A 106 4.82 6.21 24.24
C ASN A 106 5.57 4.88 24.34
N PRO A 107 5.20 3.85 23.55
CA PRO A 107 5.95 2.60 23.50
C PRO A 107 7.28 2.82 22.77
N VAL A 108 8.39 2.53 23.44
CA VAL A 108 9.74 2.57 22.88
C VAL A 108 10.28 1.15 22.83
N ALA A 109 10.66 0.68 21.64
CA ALA A 109 11.26 -0.64 21.46
C ALA A 109 12.64 -0.68 22.12
N ILE A 110 12.78 -1.47 23.18
CA ILE A 110 14.03 -1.65 23.91
C ILE A 110 14.78 -2.89 23.42
N ILE A 111 14.06 -3.95 23.06
CA ILE A 111 14.61 -5.12 22.36
C ILE A 111 14.03 -5.16 20.96
N SER A 112 14.88 -4.82 19.98
CA SER A 112 14.58 -4.70 18.55
C SER A 112 14.38 -6.08 17.91
N PRO A 113 13.86 -6.18 16.67
CA PRO A 113 12.91 -7.23 16.30
C PRO A 113 13.49 -8.64 16.31
N THR A 114 12.58 -9.61 16.19
CA THR A 114 12.78 -11.07 16.09
C THR A 114 12.90 -11.79 17.44
N VAL A 115 12.22 -11.27 18.47
CA VAL A 115 11.99 -12.04 19.71
C VAL A 115 11.25 -13.34 19.37
N ASN A 116 11.83 -14.47 19.77
CA ASN A 116 11.37 -15.83 19.47
C ASN A 116 10.80 -16.54 20.69
N LYS A 117 11.49 -16.42 21.83
CA LYS A 117 11.02 -16.95 23.10
C LYS A 117 11.06 -15.90 24.18
N ILE A 118 10.12 -16.01 25.10
CA ILE A 118 9.99 -15.12 26.25
C ILE A 118 9.42 -15.88 27.44
N ASP A 119 9.83 -15.48 28.63
CA ASP A 119 9.09 -15.74 29.86
C ASP A 119 9.29 -14.56 30.81
N PHE A 120 8.36 -14.35 31.71
CA PHE A 120 8.43 -13.22 32.64
C PHE A 120 7.72 -13.56 33.95
N ASP A 121 8.19 -12.94 35.03
CA ASP A 121 7.52 -12.93 36.33
C ASP A 121 7.32 -11.49 36.79
N ASP A 122 7.15 -11.26 38.10
CA ASP A 122 6.96 -9.92 38.65
C ASP A 122 8.24 -9.09 38.68
N THR A 123 9.42 -9.68 38.46
CA THR A 123 10.72 -9.01 38.62
C THR A 123 11.55 -8.99 37.33
N PHE A 124 11.54 -10.09 36.58
CA PHE A 124 12.40 -10.27 35.42
C PHE A 124 11.61 -10.64 34.15
N ILE A 125 12.15 -10.22 33.02
CA ILE A 125 11.78 -10.72 31.69
C ILE A 125 13.02 -11.41 31.11
N ILE A 126 12.88 -12.64 30.64
CA ILE A 126 13.94 -13.35 29.91
C ILE A 126 13.53 -13.53 28.45
N ILE A 127 14.48 -13.35 27.54
CA ILE A 127 14.19 -13.25 26.11
C ILE A 127 15.24 -14.03 25.32
N GLU A 128 14.80 -14.77 24.31
CA GLU A 128 15.62 -15.31 23.22
C GLU A 128 15.24 -14.56 21.94
N GLN A 129 16.23 -13.97 21.29
CA GLN A 129 16.11 -13.22 20.06
C GLN A 129 16.79 -14.01 18.94
N ASN A 130 16.07 -14.16 17.82
CA ASN A 130 16.64 -14.77 16.63
C ASN A 130 17.72 -13.84 16.02
N PRO A 131 18.73 -14.41 15.35
CA PRO A 131 19.61 -13.61 14.54
C PRO A 131 18.83 -12.89 13.43
N ILE A 132 19.16 -11.62 13.19
CA ILE A 132 18.63 -10.91 12.02
C ILE A 132 19.27 -11.57 10.79
N GLN A 133 18.44 -12.21 9.95
CA GLN A 133 18.91 -12.85 8.72
C GLN A 133 19.44 -11.79 7.75
N ASN A 134 20.75 -11.54 7.80
CA ASN A 134 21.49 -10.83 6.76
C ASN A 134 22.22 -11.86 5.90
N GLU A 135 22.38 -11.58 4.61
CA GLU A 135 22.89 -12.51 3.57
C GLU A 135 24.27 -13.14 3.86
N ASN A 136 24.98 -12.73 4.92
CA ASN A 136 26.34 -13.16 5.23
C ASN A 136 26.59 -13.64 6.68
N ASN A 137 25.59 -13.76 7.55
CA ASN A 137 25.86 -14.04 8.96
C ASN A 137 25.31 -15.39 9.46
N THR A 138 26.21 -16.21 9.99
CA THR A 138 25.93 -17.27 10.98
C THR A 138 25.73 -16.67 12.36
N ASP A 139 24.88 -15.66 12.49
CA ASP A 139 24.61 -15.04 13.78
C ASP A 139 23.91 -16.07 14.68
N LYS A 140 24.38 -16.16 15.92
CA LYS A 140 23.79 -17.02 16.95
C LYS A 140 22.63 -16.30 17.63
N PHE A 141 21.72 -17.08 18.22
CA PHE A 141 20.67 -16.55 19.08
C PHE A 141 21.26 -15.63 20.16
N LYS A 142 20.57 -14.52 20.43
CA LYS A 142 20.95 -13.59 21.48
C LYS A 142 19.96 -13.66 22.62
N TYR A 143 20.48 -13.69 23.84
CA TYR A 143 19.66 -13.78 25.04
C TYR A 143 19.72 -12.48 25.83
N TRP A 144 18.59 -12.11 26.43
CA TRP A 144 18.47 -10.89 27.23
C TRP A 144 17.76 -11.16 28.55
N ILE A 145 18.12 -10.40 29.57
CA ILE A 145 17.44 -10.36 30.87
C ILE A 145 17.10 -8.90 31.17
N ILE A 146 15.84 -8.60 31.46
CA ILE A 146 15.41 -7.27 31.91
C ILE A 146 15.02 -7.36 33.38
N ASP A 147 15.70 -6.60 34.24
CA ASP A 147 15.30 -6.39 35.65
C ASP A 147 14.32 -5.21 35.69
N MET A 148 13.03 -5.54 35.83
CA MET A 148 11.95 -4.55 35.83
C MET A 148 11.92 -3.71 37.10
N ASN A 149 12.55 -4.15 38.20
CA ASN A 149 12.61 -3.36 39.43
C ASN A 149 13.69 -2.28 39.35
N LYS A 150 14.82 -2.58 38.73
CA LYS A 150 15.93 -1.63 38.56
C LYS A 150 15.89 -0.88 37.24
N GLU A 151 14.97 -1.26 36.36
CA GLU A 151 14.89 -0.78 34.98
C GLU A 151 16.20 -0.99 34.22
N LEU A 152 16.85 -2.15 34.42
CA LEU A 152 18.13 -2.49 33.80
C LEU A 152 17.97 -3.60 32.77
N GLU A 153 18.68 -3.44 31.66
CA GLU A 153 18.76 -4.41 30.57
C GLU A 153 20.13 -5.07 30.59
N TYR A 154 20.17 -6.40 30.57
CA TYR A 154 21.37 -7.21 30.52
C TYR A 154 21.39 -8.02 29.22
N GLY A 155 22.42 -7.80 28.41
CA GLY A 155 22.63 -8.51 27.14
C GLY A 155 23.19 -7.59 26.06
N PRO A 156 23.27 -8.06 24.81
CA PRO A 156 22.92 -9.42 24.38
C PRO A 156 23.98 -10.45 24.83
N PHE A 157 23.53 -11.62 25.26
CA PHE A 157 24.38 -12.73 25.68
C PHE A 157 24.35 -13.89 24.69
N GLU A 158 25.41 -14.71 24.71
CA GLU A 158 25.34 -16.10 24.27
C GLU A 158 24.69 -16.98 25.36
N GLU A 159 24.33 -18.22 25.03
CA GLU A 159 23.58 -19.11 25.95
C GLU A 159 24.32 -19.35 27.29
N ASP A 160 25.63 -19.59 27.25
CA ASP A 160 26.44 -19.84 28.45
C ASP A 160 26.51 -18.59 29.36
N GLU A 161 26.70 -17.41 28.76
CA GLU A 161 26.74 -16.13 29.48
C GLU A 161 25.38 -15.80 30.09
N PHE A 162 24.30 -16.08 29.36
CA PHE A 162 22.93 -15.93 29.84
C PHE A 162 22.67 -16.81 31.06
N ASN A 163 23.07 -18.09 31.00
CA ASN A 163 22.91 -19.03 32.10
C ASN A 163 23.72 -18.59 33.34
N LEU A 164 24.94 -18.12 33.15
CA LEU A 164 25.74 -17.53 34.24
C LEU A 164 25.05 -16.30 34.82
N LYS A 165 24.53 -15.41 33.97
CA LYS A 165 23.84 -14.19 34.42
C LYS A 165 22.55 -14.50 35.18
N LYS A 166 21.81 -15.53 34.78
CA LYS A 166 20.64 -16.04 35.51
C LYS A 166 21.01 -16.44 36.94
N LEU A 167 22.14 -17.15 37.10
CA LEU A 167 22.65 -17.56 38.40
C LEU A 167 23.09 -16.36 39.25
N GLU A 168 23.83 -15.42 38.67
CA GLU A 168 24.27 -14.19 39.37
C GLU A 168 23.11 -13.37 39.92
N LEU A 169 22.03 -13.29 39.15
CA LEU A 169 20.83 -12.52 39.50
C LEU A 169 19.83 -13.34 40.35
N ASN A 170 20.15 -14.60 40.69
CA ASN A 170 19.28 -15.53 41.41
C ASN A 170 17.86 -15.63 40.79
N LEU A 171 17.78 -15.75 39.46
CA LEU A 171 16.49 -15.90 38.79
C LEU A 171 15.80 -17.19 39.23
N ASN A 172 14.48 -17.11 39.40
CA ASN A 172 13.66 -18.25 39.77
C ASN A 172 13.78 -19.38 38.72
N ASP A 173 13.99 -20.62 39.16
CA ASP A 173 14.06 -21.80 38.29
C ASP A 173 12.78 -22.05 37.49
N ASN A 174 11.66 -21.46 37.92
CA ASN A 174 10.39 -21.51 37.21
C ASN A 174 10.37 -20.62 35.95
N LEU A 175 11.29 -19.65 35.85
CA LEU A 175 11.38 -18.73 34.72
C LEU A 175 12.17 -19.39 33.57
N LYS A 176 11.43 -19.89 32.58
CA LYS A 176 11.96 -20.68 31.46
C LYS A 176 11.41 -20.17 30.14
N LEU A 177 12.30 -19.91 29.18
CA LEU A 177 11.96 -19.45 27.84
C LEU A 177 10.86 -20.32 27.21
N LYS A 178 9.74 -19.70 26.84
CA LYS A 178 8.60 -20.32 26.13
C LYS A 178 8.41 -19.66 24.79
N ASP A 179 7.82 -20.37 23.84
CA ASP A 179 7.53 -19.81 22.52
C ASP A 179 6.53 -18.65 22.65
N ILE A 180 6.74 -17.57 21.89
CA ILE A 180 5.80 -16.45 21.85
C ILE A 180 4.40 -16.89 21.38
N ASP A 181 4.31 -17.93 20.55
CA ASP A 181 3.05 -18.41 20.01
C ASP A 181 2.17 -19.08 21.08
N ASP A 182 2.75 -19.57 22.18
CA ASP A 182 2.02 -20.14 23.31
C ASP A 182 1.15 -19.07 24.01
N PHE A 183 1.56 -17.80 23.95
CA PHE A 183 0.83 -16.69 24.56
C PHE A 183 -0.35 -16.19 23.71
N LYS A 184 -0.37 -16.51 22.40
CA LYS A 184 -1.47 -16.15 21.49
C LYS A 184 -2.78 -16.84 21.90
N ASN A 185 -2.70 -18.12 22.27
CA ASN A 185 -3.86 -18.97 22.54
C ASN A 185 -4.50 -18.73 23.92
N ASN A 186 -3.79 -18.10 24.86
CA ASN A 186 -4.33 -17.81 26.19
C ASN A 186 -5.25 -16.58 26.24
N LYS A 187 -5.29 -15.76 25.18
CA LYS A 187 -6.23 -14.62 25.08
C LYS A 187 -7.62 -15.01 24.55
N THR A 188 -7.74 -16.11 23.82
CA THR A 188 -9.02 -16.55 23.24
C THR A 188 -9.91 -17.32 24.22
N SER A 189 -9.40 -17.70 25.39
CA SER A 189 -10.17 -18.43 26.44
C SER A 189 -10.80 -17.53 27.50
N LYS A 190 -10.50 -16.22 27.50
CA LYS A 190 -11.12 -15.21 28.38
C LYS A 190 -12.01 -14.28 27.56
N LYS A 191 -13.14 -14.81 27.08
CA LYS A 191 -14.28 -14.01 26.63
C LYS A 191 -15.55 -14.53 27.27
#